data_AF-A0A8X8ZQH1-F1
#
_entry.id   AF-A0A8X8ZQH1-F1
#
_cell.length_a   1.000
_cell.length_b   1.000
_cell.length_c   1.000
_cell.angle_alpha   90.00
_cell.angle_beta   90.00
_cell.angle_gamma   90.00
#
_symmetry.space_group_name_H-M   'P 1'
#
loop_
_entity.id
_entity.type
_entity.pdbx_description
1 polymer ?
#
loop_
_entity_poly.entity_id
_entity_poly.type
_entity_poly.pdbx_seq_one_letter_code
_entity_poly.pdbx_strand_id
1 'polypeptide(L)'
;MHISLNLVSGVLLVKYINFKLFDQATNDALAETIRTILEIAVLIPIQNILACKKLKKKYFHLMWVLFTKRILVLILLCKTETLITIVDSLKAGLSDVDADISSKCANAIDGLATFNFNAITIAHTIPPPGAVELHRHFISSQELPELVDEILKTLFEIVLFEDGGNDWKFSHPILSLLGTSNMIMDMKSHFLHSQPTDCSNRLTMDFNYIENIVNNCNLDGMTQDNFCELLFQFRHTILVI
;
A
#
# COMPACT_ATOMS: atom_id res chain seq x y z
N MET A 1 12.52 -12.32 19.24
CA MET A 1 11.89 -11.62 18.10
C MET A 1 11.12 -12.53 17.14
N HIS A 2 11.73 -13.54 16.49
CA HIS A 2 10.97 -14.43 15.57
C HIS A 2 9.71 -15.05 16.19
N ILE A 3 9.83 -15.53 17.43
CA ILE A 3 8.70 -16.09 18.18
C ILE A 3 7.68 -15.00 18.50
N SER A 4 8.15 -13.82 18.91
CA SER A 4 7.33 -12.64 19.20
C SER A 4 6.51 -12.18 17.98
N LEU A 5 7.13 -12.02 16.81
CA LEU A 5 6.43 -11.61 15.57
C LEU A 5 5.37 -12.64 15.13
N ASN A 6 5.67 -13.94 15.27
CA ASN A 6 4.71 -15.01 14.97
C ASN A 6 3.53 -15.01 15.95
N LEU A 7 3.82 -14.90 17.24
CA LEU A 7 2.80 -14.92 18.28
C LEU A 7 1.86 -13.72 18.11
N VAL A 8 2.42 -12.55 17.80
CA VAL A 8 1.67 -11.32 17.56
C VAL A 8 0.86 -11.39 16.28
N SER A 9 1.44 -11.87 15.19
CA SER A 9 0.70 -12.07 13.94
C SER A 9 -0.46 -13.05 14.14
N GLY A 10 -0.23 -14.15 14.88
CA GLY A 10 -1.27 -15.09 15.26
C GLY A 10 -2.39 -14.46 16.08
N VAL A 11 -2.05 -13.69 17.13
CA VAL A 11 -3.00 -12.93 17.96
C VAL A 11 -3.81 -11.95 17.11
N LEU A 12 -3.16 -11.19 16.23
CA LEU A 12 -3.83 -10.22 15.34
C LEU A 12 -4.74 -10.88 14.29
N LEU A 13 -4.41 -12.10 13.85
CA LEU A 13 -5.22 -12.90 12.92
C LEU A 13 -6.48 -13.49 13.57
N VAL A 14 -6.51 -13.64 14.91
CA VAL A 14 -7.72 -14.12 15.58
C VAL A 14 -8.85 -13.11 15.33
N LYS A 15 -9.87 -13.57 14.61
CA LYS A 15 -11.05 -12.79 14.18
C LYS A 15 -11.85 -12.20 15.37
N TYR A 16 -11.53 -12.63 16.59
CA TYR A 16 -12.26 -12.37 17.84
C TYR A 16 -11.49 -11.57 18.90
N ILE A 17 -10.37 -10.90 18.56
CA ILE A 17 -9.93 -9.78 19.41
C ILE A 17 -10.84 -8.60 19.10
N ASN A 18 -12.06 -8.71 19.60
CA ASN A 18 -12.94 -7.58 19.73
C ASN A 18 -12.45 -6.87 20.99
N PHE A 19 -11.77 -5.73 20.87
CA PHE A 19 -11.35 -4.95 22.04
C PHE A 19 -12.55 -4.68 22.99
N LYS A 20 -13.79 -4.77 22.48
CA LYS A 20 -15.01 -4.70 23.30
C LYS A 20 -15.27 -5.89 24.25
N LEU A 21 -14.58 -7.02 24.10
CA LEU A 21 -14.78 -8.22 24.94
C LEU A 21 -13.82 -8.27 26.14
N PHE A 22 -12.75 -7.49 26.12
CA PHE A 22 -11.77 -7.43 27.20
C PHE A 22 -12.06 -6.25 28.13
N ASP A 23 -11.64 -6.36 29.39
CA ASP A 23 -11.63 -5.21 30.29
C ASP A 23 -10.67 -4.13 29.78
N GLN A 24 -10.86 -2.89 30.27
CA GLN A 24 -10.07 -1.74 29.83
C GLN A 24 -8.57 -1.98 30.03
N ALA A 25 -8.17 -2.60 31.16
CA ALA A 25 -6.78 -2.87 31.48
C ALA A 25 -6.12 -3.84 30.48
N THR A 26 -6.83 -4.87 30.06
CA THR A 26 -6.36 -5.86 29.08
C THR A 26 -6.29 -5.25 27.68
N ASN A 27 -7.22 -4.38 27.32
CA ASN A 27 -7.16 -3.61 26.07
C ASN A 27 -5.97 -2.67 26.04
N ASP A 28 -5.72 -1.95 27.14
CA ASP A 28 -4.58 -1.04 27.27
C ASP A 28 -3.25 -1.82 27.21
N ALA A 29 -3.16 -2.97 27.89
CA ALA A 29 -2.00 -3.84 27.84
C ALA A 29 -1.74 -4.41 26.43
N LEU A 30 -2.80 -4.79 25.70
CA LEU A 30 -2.67 -5.27 24.33
C LEU A 30 -2.25 -4.15 23.37
N ALA A 31 -2.84 -2.96 23.51
CA ALA A 31 -2.47 -1.78 22.72
C ALA A 31 -0.99 -1.41 22.95
N GLU A 32 -0.55 -1.41 24.20
CA GLU A 32 0.85 -1.12 24.55
C GLU A 32 1.80 -2.21 24.05
N THR A 33 1.38 -3.48 24.10
CA THR A 33 2.14 -4.59 23.52
C THR A 33 2.32 -4.38 22.01
N ILE A 34 1.23 -4.12 21.27
CA ILE A 34 1.28 -3.86 19.83
C ILE A 34 2.17 -2.66 19.52
N ARG A 35 2.03 -1.55 20.25
CA ARG A 35 2.87 -0.36 20.11
C ARG A 35 4.35 -0.69 20.29
N THR A 36 4.69 -1.38 21.38
CA THR A 36 6.06 -1.81 21.67
C THR A 36 6.62 -2.69 20.55
N ILE A 37 5.82 -3.59 19.99
CA ILE A 37 6.26 -4.46 18.89
C ILE A 37 6.49 -3.67 17.61
N LEU A 38 5.63 -2.70 17.30
CA LEU A 38 5.81 -1.82 16.14
C LEU A 38 7.09 -1.00 16.28
N GLU A 39 7.35 -0.45 17.48
CA GLU A 39 8.59 0.28 17.78
C GLU A 39 9.83 -0.64 17.65
N ILE A 40 9.80 -1.85 18.21
CA ILE A 40 10.90 -2.82 18.07
C ILE A 40 11.10 -3.25 16.61
N ALA A 41 10.01 -3.37 15.84
CA ALA A 41 10.08 -3.78 14.44
C ALA A 41 10.81 -2.75 13.57
N VAL A 42 10.69 -1.45 13.89
CA VAL A 42 11.38 -0.38 13.15
C VAL A 42 12.81 -0.10 13.65
N LEU A 43 13.21 -0.61 14.81
CA LEU A 43 14.61 -0.49 15.29
C LEU A 43 15.60 -1.30 14.46
N ILE A 44 15.13 -2.28 13.69
CA ILE A 44 16.00 -3.13 12.88
C ILE A 44 16.08 -2.54 11.47
N PRO A 45 17.28 -2.19 10.99
CA PRO A 45 17.44 -1.69 9.63
C PRO A 45 16.84 -2.66 8.61
N ILE A 46 16.13 -2.12 7.62
CA ILE A 46 15.47 -2.92 6.59
C ILE A 46 16.44 -3.86 5.88
N GLN A 47 17.69 -3.46 5.66
CA GLN A 47 18.72 -4.30 5.05
C GLN A 47 18.97 -5.59 5.85
N ASN A 48 18.94 -5.50 7.18
CA ASN A 48 19.13 -6.66 8.06
C ASN A 48 17.91 -7.58 8.04
N ILE A 49 16.70 -7.01 7.92
CA ILE A 49 15.46 -7.77 7.75
C ILE A 49 15.52 -8.53 6.42
N LEU A 50 15.88 -7.84 5.32
CA LEU A 50 15.92 -8.41 3.97
C LEU A 50 16.99 -9.52 3.84
N ALA A 51 18.15 -9.36 4.49
CA ALA A 51 19.24 -10.33 4.47
C ALA A 51 18.87 -11.67 5.15
N CYS A 52 17.98 -11.67 6.15
CA CYS A 52 17.61 -12.87 6.88
C CYS A 52 16.26 -13.44 6.38
N LYS A 53 16.30 -14.47 5.52
CA LYS A 53 15.12 -15.09 4.89
C LYS A 53 13.98 -15.44 5.86
N LYS A 54 14.30 -16.04 7.01
CA LYS A 54 13.29 -16.40 8.03
C LYS A 54 12.67 -15.16 8.66
N LEU A 55 13.44 -14.09 8.83
CA LEU A 55 12.99 -12.88 9.50
C LEU A 55 12.12 -12.06 8.55
N LYS A 56 12.63 -11.83 7.34
CA LYS A 56 11.92 -11.17 6.25
C LYS A 56 10.49 -11.71 6.07
N LYS A 57 10.34 -13.03 5.95
CA LYS A 57 9.00 -13.66 5.78
C LYS A 57 8.06 -13.38 6.94
N LYS A 58 8.54 -13.38 8.19
CA LYS A 58 7.70 -13.13 9.36
C LYS A 58 7.35 -11.65 9.53
N TYR A 59 8.31 -10.79 9.24
CA TYR A 59 8.11 -9.34 9.23
C TYR A 59 7.03 -8.94 8.23
N PHE A 60 7.18 -9.29 6.95
CA PHE A 60 6.20 -8.90 5.93
C PHE A 60 4.86 -9.60 6.07
N HIS A 61 4.83 -10.81 6.65
CA HIS A 61 3.56 -11.42 7.03
C HIS A 61 2.84 -10.60 8.12
N LEU A 62 3.55 -10.15 9.16
CA LEU A 62 2.96 -9.29 10.19
C LEU A 62 2.43 -7.97 9.58
N MET A 63 3.23 -7.31 8.74
CA MET A 63 2.80 -6.07 8.08
C MET A 63 1.58 -6.30 7.21
N TRP A 64 1.57 -7.35 6.39
CA TRP A 64 0.39 -7.73 5.62
C TRP A 64 -0.86 -7.93 6.50
N VAL A 65 -0.75 -8.62 7.64
CA VAL A 65 -1.87 -8.78 8.58
C VAL A 65 -2.34 -7.43 9.12
N LEU A 66 -1.42 -6.56 9.52
CA LEU A 66 -1.76 -5.24 10.05
C LEU A 66 -2.51 -4.40 9.03
N PHE A 67 -1.98 -4.25 7.81
CA PHE A 67 -2.60 -3.41 6.79
C PHE A 67 -3.87 -3.99 6.19
N THR A 68 -3.98 -5.31 6.04
CA THR A 68 -5.16 -5.90 5.38
C THR A 68 -6.28 -6.29 6.36
N LYS A 69 -5.97 -6.54 7.63
CA LYS A 69 -6.95 -7.02 8.62
C LYS A 69 -7.13 -6.11 9.82
N ARG A 70 -6.16 -5.25 10.12
CA ARG A 70 -6.12 -4.46 11.38
C ARG A 70 -5.66 -3.02 11.16
N ILE A 71 -5.93 -2.44 9.99
CA ILE A 71 -5.38 -1.13 9.62
C ILE A 71 -5.78 -0.02 10.59
N LEU A 72 -7.02 -0.04 11.07
CA LEU A 72 -7.49 0.91 12.08
C LEU A 72 -6.65 0.86 13.36
N VAL A 73 -6.28 -0.33 13.83
CA VAL A 73 -5.45 -0.51 15.03
C VAL A 73 -4.03 -0.03 14.77
N LEU A 74 -3.48 -0.32 13.59
CA LEU A 74 -2.16 0.16 13.18
C LEU A 74 -2.11 1.70 13.21
N ILE A 75 -3.03 2.36 12.49
CA ILE A 75 -3.08 3.81 12.36
C ILE A 75 -3.26 4.49 13.72
N LEU A 76 -4.17 3.99 14.57
CA LEU A 76 -4.43 4.61 15.88
C LEU A 76 -3.29 4.43 16.91
N LEU A 77 -2.44 3.41 16.77
CA LEU A 77 -1.42 3.09 17.77
C LEU A 77 -0.01 3.51 17.38
N CYS A 78 0.27 3.67 16.08
CA CYS A 78 1.61 3.98 15.59
C CYS A 78 1.90 5.50 15.63
N LYS A 79 3.18 5.85 15.79
CA LYS A 79 3.66 7.23 15.54
C LYS A 79 3.88 7.42 14.05
N THR A 80 3.86 8.68 13.59
CA THR A 80 4.06 9.00 12.16
C THR A 80 5.41 8.45 11.63
N GLU A 81 6.50 8.61 12.38
CA GLU A 81 7.83 8.09 12.03
C GLU A 81 7.85 6.56 11.88
N THR A 82 7.14 5.86 12.76
CA THR A 82 6.98 4.40 12.71
C THR A 82 6.19 4.00 11.47
N LEU A 83 5.11 4.72 11.14
CA LEU A 83 4.33 4.48 9.93
C LEU A 83 5.17 4.67 8.67
N ILE A 84 5.92 5.77 8.57
CA ILE A 84 6.83 6.06 7.45
C ILE A 84 7.84 4.92 7.29
N THR A 85 8.51 4.53 8.37
CA THR A 85 9.51 3.44 8.33
C THR A 85 8.90 2.11 7.88
N ILE A 86 7.68 1.81 8.34
CA ILE A 86 6.96 0.61 7.92
C ILE A 86 6.60 0.70 6.44
N VAL A 87 6.04 1.81 5.97
CA VAL A 87 5.65 1.99 4.57
C VAL A 87 6.88 1.94 3.65
N ASP A 88 8.02 2.50 4.07
CA ASP A 88 9.27 2.43 3.30
C ASP A 88 9.81 1.00 3.23
N SER A 89 9.67 0.24 4.32
CA SER A 89 9.98 -1.19 4.32
C SER A 89 9.10 -1.99 3.34
N LEU A 90 7.82 -1.61 3.18
CA LEU A 90 6.92 -2.23 2.21
C LEU A 90 7.35 -1.92 0.78
N LYS A 91 7.74 -0.66 0.49
CA LYS A 91 8.33 -0.25 -0.79
C LYS A 91 9.53 -1.12 -1.13
N ALA A 92 10.48 -1.25 -0.20
CA ALA A 92 11.67 -2.10 -0.39
C ALA A 92 11.32 -3.59 -0.62
N GLY A 93 10.23 -4.08 -0.02
CA GLY A 93 9.77 -5.45 -0.19
C GLY A 93 8.99 -5.71 -1.48
N LEU A 94 8.55 -4.68 -2.22
CA LEU A 94 7.88 -4.85 -3.53
C LEU A 94 8.81 -5.50 -4.55
N SER A 95 10.07 -5.09 -4.59
CA SER A 95 11.09 -5.60 -5.50
C SER A 95 11.80 -6.86 -4.97
N ASP A 96 11.22 -7.54 -3.98
CA ASP A 96 11.81 -8.78 -3.46
C ASP A 96 11.62 -9.94 -4.43
N VAL A 97 12.69 -10.72 -4.63
CA VAL A 97 12.69 -11.91 -5.51
C VAL A 97 11.72 -13.01 -5.05
N ASP A 98 11.29 -13.00 -3.79
CA ASP A 98 10.29 -13.94 -3.28
C ASP A 98 8.88 -13.39 -3.56
N ALA A 99 8.19 -13.99 -4.53
CA ALA A 99 6.86 -13.56 -4.97
C ALA A 99 5.79 -13.53 -3.87
N ASP A 100 5.95 -14.34 -2.81
CA ASP A 100 5.06 -14.29 -1.63
C ASP A 100 5.24 -12.98 -0.85
N ILE A 101 6.48 -12.49 -0.79
CA ILE A 101 6.84 -11.25 -0.07
C ILE A 101 6.36 -10.04 -0.86
N SER A 102 6.69 -9.95 -2.15
CA SER A 102 6.23 -8.84 -2.99
C SER A 102 4.70 -8.77 -3.05
N SER A 103 4.01 -9.91 -3.11
CA SER A 103 2.55 -9.97 -3.01
C SER A 103 2.03 -9.44 -1.67
N LYS A 104 2.64 -9.83 -0.54
CA LYS A 104 2.27 -9.31 0.79
C LYS A 104 2.46 -7.80 0.89
N CYS A 105 3.54 -7.27 0.34
CA CYS A 105 3.81 -5.84 0.31
C CYS A 105 2.77 -5.09 -0.54
N ALA A 106 2.49 -5.57 -1.75
CA ALA A 106 1.50 -4.97 -2.65
C ALA A 106 0.10 -4.94 -2.00
N ASN A 107 -0.32 -6.05 -1.37
CA ASN A 107 -1.59 -6.11 -0.63
C ASN A 107 -1.61 -5.19 0.60
N ALA A 108 -0.49 -5.03 1.30
CA ALA A 108 -0.40 -4.12 2.44
C ALA A 108 -0.53 -2.66 2.01
N ILE A 109 0.14 -2.29 0.92
CA ILE A 109 0.05 -0.97 0.30
C ILE A 109 -1.37 -0.70 -0.19
N ASP A 110 -2.00 -1.68 -0.86
CA ASP A 110 -3.39 -1.56 -1.30
C ASP A 110 -4.34 -1.36 -0.11
N GLY A 111 -4.11 -2.06 1.00
CA GLY A 111 -4.86 -1.86 2.24
C GLY A 111 -4.75 -0.43 2.78
N LEU A 112 -3.56 0.16 2.76
CA LEU A 112 -3.34 1.57 3.13
C LEU A 112 -4.06 2.52 2.17
N ALA A 113 -3.84 2.33 0.87
CA ALA A 113 -4.38 3.17 -0.19
C ALA A 113 -5.91 3.15 -0.20
N THR A 114 -6.51 1.95 -0.11
CA THR A 114 -7.96 1.76 0.00
C THR A 114 -8.54 2.41 1.25
N PHE A 115 -7.84 2.30 2.39
CA PHE A 115 -8.29 2.95 3.63
C PHE A 115 -8.24 4.48 3.52
N ASN A 116 -7.19 5.03 2.92
CA ASN A 116 -7.07 6.46 2.64
C ASN A 116 -8.15 6.96 1.66
N PHE A 117 -8.34 6.23 0.56
CA PHE A 117 -9.36 6.53 -0.45
C PHE A 117 -10.74 6.63 0.18
N ASN A 118 -11.14 5.59 0.93
CA ASN A 118 -12.42 5.58 1.61
C ASN A 118 -12.56 6.69 2.65
N ALA A 119 -11.49 7.05 3.35
CA ALA A 119 -11.48 8.15 4.31
C ALA A 119 -11.74 9.52 3.66
N ILE A 120 -11.36 9.68 2.39
CA ILE A 120 -11.52 10.94 1.63
C ILE A 120 -12.86 10.97 0.87
N THR A 121 -13.25 9.86 0.23
CA THR A 121 -14.36 9.82 -0.72
C THR A 121 -15.71 9.52 -0.07
N ILE A 122 -15.73 8.77 1.04
CA ILE A 122 -16.98 8.48 1.74
C ILE A 122 -17.37 9.72 2.54
N ALA A 123 -18.47 10.35 2.13
CA ALA A 123 -19.03 11.46 2.87
C ALA A 123 -19.49 11.01 4.27
N HIS A 124 -18.77 11.46 5.28
CA HIS A 124 -19.09 11.20 6.67
C HIS A 124 -19.62 12.47 7.34
N THR A 125 -20.79 12.40 7.99
CA THR A 125 -21.29 13.49 8.84
C THR A 125 -20.31 13.79 9.99
N ILE A 126 -19.64 12.75 10.50
CA ILE A 126 -18.54 12.83 11.46
C ILE A 126 -17.46 11.85 10.99
N PRO A 127 -16.24 12.31 10.65
CA PRO A 127 -15.16 11.42 10.20
C PRO A 127 -14.80 10.37 11.27
N PRO A 128 -14.59 9.10 10.90
CA PRO A 128 -14.20 8.07 11.85
C PRO A 128 -12.80 8.35 12.43
N PRO A 129 -12.49 7.96 13.69
CA PRO A 129 -11.22 8.27 14.34
C PRO A 129 -9.98 7.87 13.52
N GLY A 130 -10.04 6.74 12.82
CA GLY A 130 -8.94 6.29 11.97
C GLY A 130 -8.70 7.17 10.73
N ALA A 131 -9.75 7.76 10.16
CA ALA A 131 -9.61 8.71 9.04
C ALA A 131 -8.95 10.01 9.52
N VAL A 132 -9.37 10.52 10.68
CA VAL A 132 -8.77 11.71 11.30
C VAL A 132 -7.29 11.47 11.61
N GLU A 133 -6.97 10.32 12.20
CA GLU A 133 -5.59 10.00 12.57
C GLU A 133 -4.70 9.73 11.36
N LEU A 134 -5.22 9.06 10.32
CA LEU A 134 -4.50 8.91 9.06
C LEU A 134 -4.20 10.27 8.43
N HIS A 135 -5.20 11.16 8.35
CA HIS A 135 -4.99 12.51 7.86
C HIS A 135 -3.92 13.24 8.68
N ARG A 136 -3.94 13.10 10.01
CA ARG A 136 -2.91 13.63 10.90
C ARG A 136 -1.52 13.12 10.51
N HIS A 137 -1.34 11.83 10.21
CA HIS A 137 -0.05 11.31 9.76
C HIS A 137 0.43 11.97 8.45
N PHE A 138 -0.46 12.11 7.45
CA PHE A 138 -0.13 12.75 6.17
C PHE A 138 0.28 14.22 6.29
N ILE A 139 -0.33 14.99 7.20
CA ILE A 139 0.02 16.41 7.38
C ILE A 139 1.18 16.64 8.37
N SER A 140 1.52 15.65 9.19
CA SER A 140 2.58 15.78 10.20
C SER A 140 3.99 15.73 9.61
N SER A 141 4.18 15.13 8.42
CA SER A 141 5.47 15.05 7.72
C SER A 141 5.25 14.96 6.21
N GLN A 142 6.11 15.63 5.43
CA GLN A 142 6.11 15.55 3.96
C GLN A 142 6.64 14.20 3.44
N GLU A 143 7.38 13.45 4.27
CA GLU A 143 7.97 12.17 3.88
C GLU A 143 6.93 11.11 3.51
N LEU A 144 5.76 11.10 4.17
CA LEU A 144 4.73 10.09 3.89
C LEU A 144 4.04 10.30 2.53
N PRO A 145 3.57 11.53 2.17
CA PRO A 145 3.15 11.83 0.80
C PRO A 145 4.19 11.50 -0.27
N GLU A 146 5.44 11.94 -0.09
CA GLU A 146 6.53 11.68 -1.05
C GLU A 146 6.79 10.18 -1.22
N LEU A 147 6.74 9.42 -0.12
CA LEU A 147 6.91 7.98 -0.15
C LEU A 147 5.77 7.25 -0.86
N VAL A 148 4.53 7.73 -0.71
CA VAL A 148 3.37 7.20 -1.45
C VAL A 148 3.57 7.37 -2.95
N ASP A 149 4.07 8.55 -3.35
CA ASP A 149 4.38 8.89 -4.72
C ASP A 149 5.54 8.04 -5.30
N GLU A 150 6.58 7.78 -4.51
CA GLU A 150 7.65 6.83 -4.87
C GLU A 150 7.16 5.39 -5.01
N ILE A 151 6.26 4.95 -4.13
CA ILE A 151 5.64 3.62 -4.20
C ILE A 151 4.84 3.47 -5.49
N LEU A 152 4.05 4.48 -5.85
CA LEU A 152 3.27 4.48 -7.07
C LEU A 152 4.17 4.33 -8.31
N LYS A 153 5.26 5.10 -8.39
CA LYS A 153 6.28 4.96 -9.45
C LYS A 153 6.86 3.55 -9.49
N THR A 154 7.26 3.02 -8.33
CA THR A 154 7.82 1.66 -8.21
C THR A 154 6.83 0.60 -8.72
N LEU A 155 5.55 0.69 -8.35
CA LEU A 155 4.52 -0.24 -8.80
C LEU A 155 4.31 -0.18 -10.32
N PHE A 156 4.31 1.03 -10.90
CA PHE A 156 4.23 1.18 -12.35
C PHE A 156 5.45 0.58 -13.05
N GLU A 157 6.67 0.79 -12.53
CA GLU A 157 7.89 0.19 -13.07
C GLU A 157 7.81 -1.34 -13.05
N ILE A 158 7.33 -1.93 -11.95
CA ILE A 158 7.11 -3.39 -11.82
C ILE A 158 6.12 -3.88 -12.89
N VAL A 159 4.96 -3.23 -13.00
CA VAL A 159 3.92 -3.64 -13.96
C VAL A 159 4.41 -3.53 -15.41
N LEU A 160 5.12 -2.45 -15.73
CA LEU A 160 5.56 -2.17 -17.08
C LEU A 160 6.76 -3.02 -17.52
N PHE A 161 7.75 -3.19 -16.65
CA PHE A 161 9.06 -3.69 -17.06
C PHE A 161 9.43 -5.07 -16.50
N GLU A 162 8.79 -5.54 -15.43
CA GLU A 162 9.14 -6.85 -14.86
C GLU A 162 8.31 -8.01 -15.46
N ASP A 163 8.93 -9.18 -15.59
CA ASP A 163 8.28 -10.39 -16.13
C ASP A 163 7.04 -10.82 -15.31
N GLY A 164 6.97 -10.45 -14.02
CA GLY A 164 5.84 -10.69 -13.12
C GLY A 164 4.80 -9.56 -13.04
N GLY A 165 4.93 -8.50 -13.84
CA GLY A 165 4.10 -7.30 -13.78
C GLY A 165 2.62 -7.47 -14.14
N ASN A 166 2.24 -8.59 -14.76
CA ASN A 166 0.85 -8.87 -15.15
C ASN A 166 -0.01 -9.44 -14.01
N ASP A 167 0.54 -9.55 -12.80
CA ASP A 167 -0.25 -9.97 -11.64
C ASP A 167 -1.17 -8.83 -11.17
N TRP A 168 -2.47 -9.13 -11.08
CA TRP A 168 -3.51 -8.26 -10.50
C TRP A 168 -3.13 -7.67 -9.12
N LYS A 169 -2.25 -8.36 -8.39
CA LYS A 169 -1.75 -7.92 -7.08
C LYS A 169 -1.08 -6.54 -7.10
N PHE A 170 -0.57 -6.10 -8.26
CA PHE A 170 0.06 -4.79 -8.42
C PHE A 170 -0.88 -3.73 -9.03
N SER A 171 -1.90 -4.13 -9.80
CA SER A 171 -2.85 -3.17 -10.40
C SER A 171 -3.78 -2.55 -9.35
N HIS A 172 -4.22 -3.32 -8.37
CA HIS A 172 -5.08 -2.84 -7.28
C HIS A 172 -4.45 -1.70 -6.47
N PRO A 173 -3.24 -1.83 -5.91
CA PRO A 173 -2.62 -0.73 -5.16
C PRO A 173 -2.37 0.50 -6.04
N ILE A 174 -2.06 0.33 -7.33
CA ILE A 174 -1.95 1.47 -8.26
C ILE A 174 -3.28 2.21 -8.33
N LEU A 175 -4.39 1.52 -8.60
CA LEU A 175 -5.71 2.15 -8.71
C LEU A 175 -6.10 2.89 -7.42
N SER A 176 -5.92 2.22 -6.27
CA SER A 176 -6.24 2.78 -4.94
C SER A 176 -5.42 4.03 -4.63
N LEU A 177 -4.13 4.06 -5.01
CA LEU A 177 -3.25 5.21 -4.83
C LEU A 177 -3.61 6.36 -5.76
N LEU A 178 -3.84 6.05 -7.04
CA LEU A 178 -4.26 7.01 -8.06
C LEU A 178 -5.55 7.73 -7.69
N GLY A 179 -6.50 7.05 -7.05
CA GLY A 179 -7.73 7.67 -6.54
C GLY A 179 -7.52 8.77 -5.49
N THR A 180 -6.31 8.92 -4.96
CA THR A 180 -5.99 9.91 -3.92
C THR A 180 -4.80 10.83 -4.27
N SER A 181 -4.04 10.51 -5.31
CA SER A 181 -2.85 11.26 -5.73
C SER A 181 -3.09 12.04 -7.02
N ASN A 182 -2.42 13.18 -7.18
CA ASN A 182 -2.42 13.95 -8.43
C ASN A 182 -1.39 13.44 -9.46
N MET A 183 -0.67 12.35 -9.14
CA MET A 183 0.46 11.86 -9.93
C MET A 183 0.13 11.44 -11.37
N ILE A 184 -1.13 11.14 -11.71
CA ILE A 184 -1.49 10.75 -13.09
C ILE A 184 -1.06 11.81 -14.09
N MET A 185 -1.26 13.08 -13.75
CA MET A 185 -0.93 14.20 -14.64
C MET A 185 0.57 14.30 -14.87
N ASP A 186 1.36 14.15 -13.81
CA ASP A 186 2.82 14.18 -13.88
C ASP A 186 3.36 12.98 -14.66
N MET A 187 2.82 11.78 -14.42
CA MET A 187 3.20 10.57 -15.16
C MET A 187 2.86 10.69 -16.65
N LYS A 188 1.66 11.15 -16.99
CA LYS A 188 1.25 11.39 -18.38
C LYS A 188 2.23 12.31 -19.10
N SER A 189 2.62 13.42 -18.46
CA SER A 189 3.60 14.35 -19.03
C SER A 189 4.95 13.68 -19.28
N HIS A 190 5.47 12.93 -18.31
CA HIS A 190 6.75 12.24 -18.40
C HIS A 190 6.78 11.18 -19.52
N PHE A 191 5.74 10.34 -19.58
CA PHE A 191 5.65 9.28 -20.59
C PHE A 191 5.43 9.84 -22.00
N LEU A 192 4.64 10.90 -22.17
CA LEU A 192 4.47 11.54 -23.49
C LEU A 192 5.77 12.18 -24.01
N HIS A 193 6.60 12.74 -23.13
CA HIS A 193 7.89 13.32 -23.52
C HIS A 193 8.96 12.26 -23.82
N SER A 194 8.83 11.06 -23.26
CA SER A 194 9.81 9.98 -23.40
C SER A 194 9.56 9.09 -24.63
N GLN A 195 8.42 9.24 -25.31
CA GLN A 195 7.97 8.34 -26.37
C GLN A 195 7.99 9.00 -27.76
N PRO A 196 8.21 8.23 -28.85
CA PRO A 196 8.15 8.73 -30.22
C PRO A 196 6.77 9.31 -30.57
N THR A 197 6.73 10.31 -31.46
CA THR A 197 5.49 11.03 -31.85
C THR A 197 4.41 10.13 -32.43
N ASP A 198 4.78 9.01 -33.05
CA ASP A 198 3.85 8.05 -33.67
C ASP A 198 3.00 7.30 -32.64
N CYS A 199 3.47 7.18 -31.39
CA CYS A 199 2.79 6.48 -30.31
C CYS A 199 2.09 7.42 -29.32
N SER A 200 2.38 8.73 -29.41
CA SER A 200 1.82 9.78 -28.55
C SER A 200 0.29 9.79 -28.53
N ASN A 201 -0.35 9.53 -29.68
CA ASN A 201 -1.82 9.49 -29.77
C ASN A 201 -2.43 8.32 -28.99
N ARG A 202 -1.87 7.11 -29.13
CA ARG A 202 -2.37 5.92 -28.43
C ARG A 202 -2.10 6.01 -26.92
N LEU A 203 -0.91 6.47 -26.56
CA LEU A 203 -0.54 6.72 -25.16
C LEU A 203 -1.47 7.76 -24.51
N THR A 204 -1.79 8.84 -25.23
CA THR A 204 -2.75 9.85 -24.77
C THR A 204 -4.13 9.25 -24.54
N MET A 205 -4.61 8.39 -25.45
CA MET A 205 -5.89 7.69 -25.28
C MET A 205 -5.89 6.78 -24.05
N ASP A 206 -4.82 6.00 -23.85
CA ASP A 206 -4.68 5.11 -22.69
C ASP A 206 -4.68 5.91 -21.38
N PHE A 207 -3.93 7.02 -21.29
CA PHE A 207 -3.94 7.90 -20.12
C PHE A 207 -5.29 8.58 -19.88
N ASN A 208 -5.99 9.03 -20.93
CA ASN A 208 -7.33 9.60 -20.79
C ASN A 208 -8.32 8.55 -20.25
N TYR A 209 -8.15 7.28 -20.63
CA TYR A 209 -8.98 6.20 -20.12
C TYR A 209 -8.64 5.85 -18.67
N ILE A 210 -7.35 5.84 -18.29
CA ILE A 210 -6.90 5.74 -16.89
C ILE A 210 -7.50 6.88 -16.05
N GLU A 211 -7.41 8.13 -16.50
CA GLU A 211 -7.99 9.30 -15.82
C GLU A 211 -9.51 9.13 -15.63
N ASN A 212 -10.22 8.65 -16.65
CA ASN A 212 -11.66 8.43 -16.56
C ASN A 212 -12.01 7.32 -15.54
N ILE A 213 -11.25 6.23 -15.49
CA ILE A 213 -11.44 5.18 -14.48
C ILE A 213 -11.18 5.74 -13.09
N VAL A 214 -10.09 6.49 -12.90
CA VAL A 214 -9.71 7.05 -11.59
C VAL A 214 -10.74 8.07 -11.10
N ASN A 215 -11.23 8.96 -11.98
CA ASN A 215 -12.24 9.96 -11.62
C ASN A 215 -13.59 9.34 -11.22
N ASN A 216 -13.91 8.15 -11.75
CA ASN A 216 -15.13 7.41 -11.42
C ASN A 216 -14.86 6.21 -10.49
N CYS A 217 -13.68 6.17 -9.88
CA CYS A 217 -13.23 5.01 -9.11
C CYS A 217 -14.11 4.82 -7.88
N ASN A 218 -14.58 3.59 -7.67
CA ASN A 218 -15.31 3.17 -6.48
C ASN A 218 -14.65 1.98 -5.76
N LEU A 219 -13.49 1.55 -6.25
CA LEU A 219 -12.75 0.36 -5.78
C LEU A 219 -13.58 -0.93 -5.74
N ASP A 220 -14.63 -1.05 -6.56
CA ASP A 220 -15.34 -2.31 -6.73
C ASP A 220 -14.54 -3.30 -7.59
N GLY A 221 -14.93 -4.58 -7.52
CA GLY A 221 -14.22 -5.64 -8.24
C GLY A 221 -14.23 -5.43 -9.76
N MET A 222 -15.31 -4.88 -10.32
CA MET A 222 -15.38 -4.63 -11.77
C MET A 222 -14.40 -3.54 -12.21
N THR A 223 -14.30 -2.45 -11.45
CA THR A 223 -13.39 -1.34 -11.71
C THR A 223 -11.94 -1.80 -11.57
N GLN A 224 -11.65 -2.62 -10.56
CA GLN A 224 -10.33 -3.22 -10.36
C GLN A 224 -9.93 -4.15 -11.52
N ASP A 225 -10.84 -5.03 -11.96
CA ASP A 225 -10.61 -5.94 -13.09
C ASP A 225 -10.39 -5.16 -14.39
N ASN A 226 -11.25 -4.18 -14.69
CA ASN A 226 -11.12 -3.30 -15.86
C ASN A 226 -9.78 -2.55 -15.87
N PHE A 227 -9.35 -2.04 -14.71
CA PHE A 227 -8.07 -1.34 -14.59
C PHE A 227 -6.88 -2.29 -14.78
N CYS A 228 -6.98 -3.53 -14.30
CA CYS A 228 -5.97 -4.55 -14.51
C CYS A 228 -5.79 -4.88 -16.01
N GLU A 229 -6.89 -5.06 -16.74
CA GLU A 229 -6.87 -5.28 -18.19
C GLU A 229 -6.27 -4.09 -18.93
N LEU A 230 -6.60 -2.86 -18.50
CA LEU A 230 -6.05 -1.64 -19.09
C LEU A 230 -4.53 -1.55 -18.90
N LEU A 231 -4.01 -1.79 -17.69
CA LEU A 231 -2.57 -1.78 -17.45
C LEU A 231 -1.84 -2.84 -18.28
N PHE A 232 -2.46 -4.00 -18.47
CA PHE A 232 -1.92 -5.04 -19.35
C PHE A 232 -1.84 -4.58 -20.81
N GLN A 233 -2.90 -3.95 -21.33
CA GLN A 233 -2.89 -3.37 -22.68
C GLN A 233 -1.86 -2.25 -22.82
N PHE A 234 -1.77 -1.38 -21.81
CA PHE A 234 -0.83 -0.27 -21.75
C PHE A 234 0.63 -0.76 -21.76
N ARG A 235 0.95 -1.82 -21.00
CA ARG A 235 2.26 -2.48 -21.05
C ARG A 235 2.61 -2.93 -22.47
N HIS A 236 1.67 -3.56 -23.18
CA HIS A 236 1.90 -3.96 -24.57
C HIS A 236 2.08 -2.78 -25.52
N THR A 237 1.39 -1.65 -25.29
CA THR A 237 1.62 -0.43 -26.06
C THR A 237 3.05 0.10 -25.89
N ILE A 238 3.61 0.02 -24.68
CA ILE A 238 4.94 0.53 -24.35
C ILE A 238 6.06 -0.44 -24.76
N LEU A 239 5.90 -1.75 -24.55
CA LEU A 239 6.96 -2.76 -24.77
C LEU A 239 7.08 -3.29 -26.22
N VAL A 240 6.10 -3.00 -27.10
CA VAL A 240 6.15 -3.40 -28.52
C VAL A 240 7.04 -2.45 -29.35
N ILE A 241 7.75 -1.54 -28.69
CA ILE A 241 8.63 -0.52 -29.25
C ILE A 241 10.03 -0.73 -28.65
#